data_AF-A0A016TH82-F1
#
_entry.id   AF-A0A016TH82-F1
#
_cell.length_a   1.000
_cell.length_b   1.000
_cell.length_c   1.000
_cell.angle_alpha   90.00
_cell.angle_beta   90.00
_cell.angle_gamma   90.00
#
_symmetry.space_group_name_H-M   'P 1'
#
loop_
_entity.id
_entity.type
_entity.pdbx_description
1 polymer ?
#
loop_
_entity_poly.entity_id
_entity_poly.type
_entity_poly.pdbx_seq_one_letter_code
_entity_poly.pdbx_strand_id
1 'polypeptide(L)'
;MQNHENNSEMGRFYPGEDTGISYLSWMAFAVPPMVCYMFASWIVVQLQFLGLRHIMRIFKPAIEEEKKDENYVHKAVDTAYNELGPMSFAEKSTLVIFILTVASWITSDPKVFKGWAMFFKKGYVTDSCAGMLAVFMLFVWPREMPDFSFLRPKSDRNRPAVRREALLTWEAVKRRFPWSVILLLGAGFAISKSVKESGLSSLIACNMEYLLSGMPLPIMQVFLSLITVVLTEFSTNSATASIFVPIAFNIAETVHAHPLYFSIPAAIGPSFSFMLPMATPPNAIVYETGAMRMIDMVRLILLCKSHPFNEFPIASSID
;
A
#
# COMPACT_ATOMS: atom_id res chain seq x y z
N MET A 1 -0.48 20.14 -16.98
CA MET A 1 0.67 21.01 -17.32
C MET A 1 1.81 20.90 -16.30
N GLN A 2 1.56 20.83 -14.99
CA GLN A 2 2.61 20.59 -13.97
C GLN A 2 3.34 19.24 -14.04
N ASN A 3 2.70 18.17 -14.54
CA ASN A 3 3.40 16.89 -14.78
C ASN A 3 4.41 16.95 -15.95
N HIS A 4 4.28 17.92 -16.86
CA HIS A 4 5.28 18.15 -17.90
C HIS A 4 6.50 18.88 -17.34
N GLU A 5 6.33 19.77 -16.35
CA GLU A 5 7.46 20.49 -15.74
C GLU A 5 8.27 19.60 -14.80
N ASN A 6 7.63 18.81 -13.93
CA ASN A 6 8.36 17.92 -13.02
C ASN A 6 9.10 16.79 -13.75
N ASN A 7 8.53 16.27 -14.84
CA ASN A 7 9.25 15.33 -15.72
C ASN A 7 10.35 16.04 -16.53
N SER A 8 10.19 17.32 -16.86
CA SER A 8 11.21 18.09 -17.59
C SER A 8 12.40 18.50 -16.73
N GLU A 9 12.23 18.75 -15.43
CA GLU A 9 13.35 19.15 -14.55
C GLU A 9 14.16 17.94 -14.09
N MET A 10 13.53 16.81 -13.72
CA MET A 10 14.28 15.57 -13.46
C MET A 10 14.96 15.01 -14.72
N GLY A 11 14.32 15.15 -15.90
CA GLY A 11 14.93 14.84 -17.19
C GLY A 11 16.06 15.79 -17.60
N ARG A 12 16.20 16.96 -16.95
CA ARG A 12 17.32 17.90 -17.16
C ARG A 12 18.59 17.48 -16.41
N PHE A 13 18.45 16.79 -15.28
CA PHE A 13 19.57 16.26 -14.49
C PHE A 13 19.96 14.83 -14.88
N TYR A 14 19.01 14.03 -15.41
CA TYR A 14 19.24 12.65 -15.85
C TYR A 14 18.77 12.45 -17.30
N PRO A 15 19.55 12.90 -18.30
CA PRO A 15 19.13 12.85 -19.70
C PRO A 15 19.17 11.40 -20.21
N GLY A 16 17.99 10.81 -20.45
CA GLY A 16 17.84 9.49 -21.08
C GLY A 16 17.28 8.39 -20.17
N GLU A 17 17.08 8.65 -18.88
CA GLU A 17 16.45 7.70 -17.97
C GLU A 17 15.03 8.18 -17.64
N ASP A 18 14.03 7.51 -18.22
CA ASP A 18 12.63 7.66 -17.79
C ASP A 18 12.53 7.23 -16.32
N THR A 19 12.76 8.17 -15.39
CA THR A 19 12.56 8.00 -13.94
C THR A 19 11.08 7.84 -13.57
N GLY A 20 10.19 7.82 -14.58
CA GLY A 20 8.80 7.46 -14.45
C GLY A 20 8.68 6.01 -13.98
N ILE A 21 8.58 5.84 -12.66
CA ILE A 21 8.14 4.59 -12.06
C ILE A 21 6.69 4.36 -12.54
N SER A 22 6.52 3.48 -13.51
CA SER A 22 5.20 2.97 -13.87
C SER A 22 4.69 2.01 -12.80
N TYR A 23 3.38 1.85 -12.72
CA TYR A 23 2.76 0.91 -11.78
C TYR A 23 3.36 -0.51 -11.91
N LEU A 24 3.60 -0.96 -13.15
CA LEU A 24 4.23 -2.25 -13.41
C LEU A 24 5.68 -2.30 -12.91
N SER A 25 6.47 -1.25 -13.14
CA SER A 25 7.87 -1.23 -12.69
C SER A 25 7.98 -1.25 -11.16
N TRP A 26 7.09 -0.53 -10.46
CA TRP A 26 7.01 -0.58 -9.00
C TRP A 26 6.60 -1.97 -8.51
N MET A 27 5.57 -2.56 -9.13
CA MET A 27 5.09 -3.89 -8.77
C MET A 27 6.15 -4.96 -9.00
N ALA A 28 6.84 -4.92 -10.14
CA ALA A 28 7.93 -5.86 -10.46
C ALA A 28 9.09 -5.75 -9.46
N PHE A 29 9.37 -4.55 -8.95
CA PHE A 29 10.37 -4.33 -7.91
C PHE A 29 9.87 -4.78 -6.52
N ALA A 30 8.64 -4.43 -6.14
CA ALA A 30 8.14 -4.57 -4.77
C ALA A 30 7.53 -5.95 -4.45
N VAL A 31 6.94 -6.65 -5.43
CA VAL A 31 6.29 -7.95 -5.19
C VAL A 31 7.27 -9.05 -4.79
N PRO A 32 8.42 -9.25 -5.46
CA PRO A 32 9.37 -10.28 -5.03
C PRO A 32 9.85 -10.11 -3.58
N PRO A 33 10.35 -8.94 -3.13
CA PRO A 33 10.74 -8.77 -1.73
C PRO A 33 9.55 -8.83 -0.78
N MET A 34 8.34 -8.40 -1.17
CA MET A 34 7.12 -8.55 -0.35
C MET A 34 6.86 -10.02 0.00
N VAL A 35 6.97 -10.93 -0.97
CA VAL A 35 6.80 -12.38 -0.72
C VAL A 35 7.89 -12.89 0.22
N CYS A 36 9.14 -12.46 0.03
CA CYS A 36 10.23 -12.79 0.95
C CYS A 36 9.98 -12.28 2.37
N TYR A 37 9.49 -11.04 2.53
CA TYR A 37 9.17 -10.46 3.84
C TYR A 37 8.00 -11.17 4.51
N MET A 38 6.97 -11.54 3.76
CA MET A 38 5.84 -12.31 4.26
C MET A 38 6.28 -13.71 4.74
N PHE A 39 7.14 -14.39 3.99
CA PHE A 39 7.67 -15.68 4.39
C PHE A 39 8.60 -15.57 5.60
N ALA A 40 9.47 -14.54 5.61
CA ALA A 40 10.37 -14.27 6.73
C ALA A 40 9.60 -13.90 8.01
N SER A 41 8.58 -13.05 7.92
CA SER A 41 7.76 -12.69 9.08
C SER A 41 6.98 -13.89 9.62
N TRP A 42 6.44 -14.74 8.72
CA TRP A 42 5.81 -15.99 9.12
C TRP A 42 6.81 -16.90 9.86
N ILE A 43 8.03 -17.09 9.36
CA ILE A 43 9.07 -17.87 10.05
C ILE A 43 9.39 -17.27 11.42
N VAL A 44 9.57 -15.96 11.53
CA VAL A 44 9.90 -15.28 12.79
C VAL A 44 8.80 -15.53 13.83
N VAL A 45 7.53 -15.35 13.46
CA VAL A 45 6.38 -15.59 14.35
C VAL A 45 6.33 -17.06 14.78
N GLN A 46 6.51 -18.00 13.84
CA GLN A 46 6.52 -19.44 14.13
C GLN A 46 7.64 -19.83 15.11
N LEU A 47 8.87 -19.37 14.86
CA LEU A 47 10.02 -19.65 15.72
C LEU A 47 9.86 -19.07 17.12
N GLN A 48 9.26 -17.87 17.21
CA GLN A 48 9.14 -17.12 18.44
C GLN A 48 8.04 -17.66 19.37
N PHE A 49 6.86 -17.95 18.83
CA PHE A 49 5.70 -18.36 19.64
C PHE A 49 5.55 -19.87 19.78
N LEU A 50 5.88 -20.64 18.73
CA LEU A 50 5.65 -22.09 18.69
C LEU A 50 6.96 -22.90 18.81
N GLY A 51 8.10 -22.28 18.50
CA GLY A 51 9.43 -22.88 18.57
C GLY A 51 9.72 -23.87 17.44
N LEU A 52 11.01 -24.24 17.30
CA LEU A 52 11.50 -25.16 16.26
C LEU A 52 10.79 -26.53 16.23
N ARG A 53 10.24 -26.98 17.37
CA ARG A 53 9.56 -28.28 17.48
C ARG A 53 8.21 -28.29 16.76
N HIS A 54 7.51 -27.17 16.67
CA HIS A 54 6.19 -27.10 16.02
C HIS A 54 6.32 -27.04 14.50
N ILE A 55 7.35 -26.38 13.97
CA ILE A 55 7.65 -26.38 12.52
C ILE A 55 7.87 -27.81 12.00
N MET A 56 8.56 -28.64 12.78
CA MET A 56 8.71 -30.08 12.47
C MET A 56 7.41 -30.88 12.60
N ARG A 57 6.41 -30.35 13.31
CA ARG A 57 5.10 -30.97 13.51
C ARG A 57 4.12 -30.66 12.36
N ILE A 58 4.31 -29.56 11.63
CA ILE A 58 3.56 -29.26 10.39
C ILE A 58 3.71 -30.40 9.36
N PHE A 59 4.86 -31.07 9.36
CA PHE A 59 5.12 -32.23 8.48
C PHE A 59 4.60 -33.56 9.04
N LYS A 60 3.98 -33.57 10.23
CA LYS A 60 3.37 -34.76 10.82
C LYS A 60 1.84 -34.73 10.64
N PRO A 61 1.19 -35.88 10.46
CA PRO A 61 -0.26 -35.94 10.32
C PRO A 61 -0.96 -35.44 11.60
N ALA A 62 -1.98 -34.60 11.41
CA ALA A 62 -2.76 -33.98 12.48
C ALA A 62 -3.47 -35.02 13.38
N ILE A 63 -3.52 -34.72 14.68
CA ILE A 63 -4.16 -35.55 15.71
C ILE A 63 -5.70 -35.40 15.59
N GLU A 64 -6.44 -36.38 16.10
CA GLU A 64 -7.92 -36.44 15.99
C GLU A 64 -8.65 -35.23 16.62
N GLU A 65 -8.09 -34.63 17.68
CA GLU A 65 -8.59 -33.37 18.26
C GLU A 65 -8.35 -32.16 17.35
N GLU A 66 -7.15 -32.05 16.73
CA GLU A 66 -6.84 -30.97 15.77
C GLU A 66 -7.79 -31.00 14.56
N LYS A 67 -8.20 -32.20 14.12
CA LYS A 67 -9.19 -32.39 13.04
C LYS A 67 -10.60 -31.95 13.45
N LYS A 68 -10.97 -32.00 14.73
CA LYS A 68 -12.27 -31.52 15.21
C LYS A 68 -12.32 -30.00 15.21
N ASP A 69 -11.25 -29.35 15.66
CA ASP A 69 -11.11 -27.89 15.65
C ASP A 69 -11.08 -27.35 14.23
N GLU A 70 -10.34 -28.00 13.33
CA GLU A 70 -10.32 -27.65 11.89
C GLU A 70 -11.72 -27.68 11.28
N ASN A 71 -12.49 -28.74 11.55
CA ASN A 71 -13.87 -28.85 11.08
C ASN A 71 -14.81 -27.78 11.68
N TYR A 72 -14.59 -27.37 12.94
CA TYR A 72 -15.35 -26.28 13.55
C TYR A 72 -15.06 -24.93 12.88
N VAL A 73 -13.78 -24.64 12.63
CA VAL A 73 -13.35 -23.42 11.93
C VAL A 73 -13.91 -23.40 10.51
N HIS A 74 -13.82 -24.50 9.77
CA HIS A 74 -14.42 -24.58 8.43
C HIS A 74 -15.93 -24.32 8.45
N LYS A 75 -16.67 -24.91 9.39
CA LYS A 75 -18.10 -24.64 9.54
C LYS A 75 -18.38 -23.17 9.88
N ALA A 76 -17.57 -22.54 10.72
CA ALA A 76 -17.74 -21.12 11.04
C ALA A 76 -17.49 -20.23 9.80
N VAL A 77 -16.45 -20.53 9.03
CA VAL A 77 -16.15 -19.83 7.76
C VAL A 77 -17.27 -20.04 6.74
N ASP A 78 -17.76 -21.27 6.59
CA ASP A 78 -18.87 -21.58 5.68
C ASP A 78 -20.16 -20.87 6.10
N THR A 79 -20.42 -20.78 7.40
CA THR A 79 -21.58 -20.05 7.94
C THR A 79 -21.46 -18.56 7.61
N ALA A 80 -20.32 -17.94 7.91
CA ALA A 80 -20.07 -16.53 7.57
C ALA A 80 -20.12 -16.27 6.06
N TYR A 81 -19.65 -17.21 5.24
CA TYR A 81 -19.74 -17.14 3.78
C TYR A 81 -21.19 -17.20 3.29
N ASN A 82 -22.00 -18.08 3.87
CA ASN A 82 -23.41 -18.21 3.52
C ASN A 82 -24.24 -16.98 3.97
N GLU A 83 -23.86 -16.33 5.08
CA GLU A 83 -24.50 -15.10 5.56
C GLU A 83 -24.29 -13.89 4.63
N LEU A 84 -23.18 -13.83 3.89
CA LEU A 84 -22.91 -12.76 2.92
C LEU A 84 -23.90 -12.75 1.74
N GLY A 85 -24.48 -13.90 1.41
CA GLY A 85 -25.43 -14.04 0.30
C GLY A 85 -24.78 -13.94 -1.10
N PRO A 86 -25.60 -13.99 -2.18
CA PRO A 86 -25.08 -13.92 -3.54
C PRO A 86 -24.59 -12.50 -3.88
N MET A 87 -23.44 -12.41 -4.56
CA MET A 87 -22.84 -11.12 -4.95
C MET A 87 -23.82 -10.19 -5.66
N SER A 88 -23.92 -8.97 -5.15
CA SER A 88 -24.79 -7.93 -5.72
C SER A 88 -24.30 -7.47 -7.10
N PHE A 89 -25.20 -6.88 -7.90
CA PHE A 89 -24.82 -6.29 -9.19
C PHE A 89 -23.75 -5.20 -9.02
N ALA A 90 -23.81 -4.44 -7.92
CA ALA A 90 -22.86 -3.40 -7.60
C ALA A 90 -21.46 -3.96 -7.33
N GLU A 91 -21.36 -5.03 -6.52
CA GLU A 91 -20.10 -5.73 -6.26
C GLU A 91 -19.49 -6.29 -7.54
N LYS A 92 -20.30 -6.97 -8.37
CA LYS A 92 -19.84 -7.51 -9.66
C LYS A 92 -19.34 -6.41 -10.59
N SER A 93 -20.09 -5.30 -10.72
CA SER A 93 -19.70 -4.17 -11.55
C SER A 93 -18.41 -3.52 -11.06
N THR A 94 -18.26 -3.36 -9.74
CA THR A 94 -17.04 -2.81 -9.13
C THR A 94 -15.83 -3.72 -9.36
N LEU A 95 -16.01 -5.04 -9.21
CA LEU A 95 -14.97 -6.03 -9.49
C LEU A 95 -14.51 -5.99 -10.95
N VAL A 96 -15.45 -5.88 -11.90
CA VAL A 96 -15.13 -5.76 -13.32
C VAL A 96 -14.33 -4.48 -13.60
N ILE A 97 -14.78 -3.32 -13.10
CA ILE A 97 -14.07 -2.05 -13.26
C ILE A 97 -12.67 -2.13 -12.64
N PHE A 98 -12.53 -2.74 -11.46
CA PHE A 98 -11.26 -2.94 -10.79
C PHE A 98 -10.30 -3.80 -11.62
N ILE A 99 -10.74 -4.95 -12.12
CA ILE A 99 -9.94 -5.84 -12.97
C ILE A 99 -9.51 -5.11 -14.25
N LEU A 100 -10.43 -4.38 -14.90
CA LEU A 100 -10.11 -3.59 -16.09
C LEU A 100 -9.07 -2.50 -15.80
N THR A 101 -9.14 -1.86 -14.63
CA THR A 101 -8.17 -0.84 -14.21
C THR A 101 -6.79 -1.44 -13.99
N VAL A 102 -6.69 -2.56 -13.27
CA VAL A 102 -5.42 -3.28 -13.04
C VAL A 102 -4.83 -3.77 -14.36
N ALA A 103 -5.66 -4.36 -15.24
CA ALA A 103 -5.22 -4.77 -16.57
C ALA A 103 -4.72 -3.57 -17.38
N SER A 104 -5.39 -2.42 -17.30
CA SER A 104 -4.97 -1.18 -17.95
C SER A 104 -3.62 -0.68 -17.44
N TRP A 105 -3.35 -0.73 -16.13
CA TRP A 105 -2.04 -0.37 -15.56
C TRP A 105 -0.93 -1.31 -16.01
N ILE A 106 -1.17 -2.63 -15.99
CA ILE A 106 -0.16 -3.62 -16.41
C ILE A 106 0.17 -3.48 -17.90
N THR A 107 -0.83 -3.16 -18.73
CA THR A 107 -0.69 -3.07 -20.20
C THR A 107 -0.36 -1.66 -20.71
N SER A 108 -0.24 -0.67 -19.81
CA SER A 108 0.04 0.75 -20.12
C SER A 108 1.36 0.90 -20.87
N ASP A 109 2.47 0.59 -20.20
CA ASP A 109 3.80 0.48 -20.80
C ASP A 109 4.58 -0.67 -20.13
N PRO A 110 4.35 -1.91 -20.57
CA PRO A 110 4.92 -3.06 -19.89
C PRO A 110 6.44 -3.23 -20.08
N LYS A 111 7.10 -2.36 -20.87
CA LYS A 111 8.53 -2.42 -21.28
C LYS A 111 8.96 -3.72 -22.00
N VAL A 112 8.16 -4.79 -21.94
CA VAL A 112 8.38 -6.11 -22.57
C VAL A 112 7.70 -6.20 -23.94
N PHE A 113 6.51 -5.61 -24.08
CA PHE A 113 5.78 -5.51 -25.34
C PHE A 113 5.22 -4.09 -25.50
N LYS A 114 4.87 -3.70 -26.73
CA LYS A 114 4.29 -2.38 -26.98
C LYS A 114 2.90 -2.33 -26.35
N GLY A 115 2.78 -1.61 -25.23
CA GLY A 115 1.53 -1.40 -24.51
C GLY A 115 0.56 -0.49 -25.25
N TRP A 116 -0.67 -0.35 -24.74
CA TRP A 116 -1.69 0.50 -25.38
C TRP A 116 -1.36 1.99 -25.34
N ALA A 117 -0.44 2.43 -24.48
CA ALA A 117 0.05 3.80 -24.47
C ALA A 117 0.72 4.21 -25.80
N MET A 118 1.15 3.25 -26.63
CA MET A 118 1.73 3.52 -27.96
C MET A 118 0.75 4.20 -28.94
N PHE A 119 -0.55 4.00 -28.75
CA PHE A 119 -1.59 4.59 -29.62
C PHE A 119 -1.71 6.11 -29.42
N PHE A 120 -1.06 6.64 -28.38
CA PHE A 120 -1.07 8.05 -28.03
C PHE A 120 0.34 8.64 -28.13
N LYS A 121 0.42 9.96 -28.35
CA LYS A 121 1.71 10.67 -28.34
C LYS A 121 2.37 10.50 -26.97
N LYS A 122 3.69 10.27 -26.95
CA LYS A 122 4.48 10.17 -25.70
C LYS A 122 4.19 11.36 -24.78
N GLY A 123 3.84 11.06 -23.52
CA GLY A 123 3.51 12.04 -22.49
C GLY A 123 2.02 12.39 -22.34
N TYR A 124 1.14 12.01 -23.26
CA TYR A 124 -0.31 12.28 -23.15
C TYR A 124 -1.04 11.31 -22.23
N VAL A 125 -0.56 10.06 -22.16
CA VAL A 125 -1.16 9.01 -21.35
C VAL A 125 -0.19 8.68 -20.24
N THR A 126 -0.68 8.79 -19.00
CA THR A 126 0.01 8.33 -17.80
C THR A 126 -0.86 7.30 -17.07
N ASP A 127 -0.28 6.56 -16.13
CA ASP A 127 -1.03 5.61 -15.29
C ASP A 127 -2.16 6.29 -14.50
N SER A 128 -2.03 7.60 -14.23
CA SER A 128 -3.09 8.42 -13.62
C SER A 128 -4.32 8.57 -14.53
N CYS A 129 -4.16 8.59 -15.86
CA CYS A 129 -5.27 8.69 -16.80
C CYS A 129 -6.19 7.45 -16.71
N ALA A 130 -5.60 6.25 -16.60
CA ALA A 130 -6.34 5.01 -16.42
C ALA A 130 -7.14 5.02 -15.10
N GLY A 131 -6.52 5.48 -14.01
CA GLY A 131 -7.19 5.64 -12.71
C GLY A 131 -8.33 6.66 -12.77
N MET A 132 -8.14 7.81 -13.43
CA MET A 132 -9.18 8.81 -13.59
C MET A 132 -10.35 8.32 -14.45
N LEU A 133 -10.08 7.54 -15.50
CA LEU A 133 -11.12 6.89 -16.30
C LEU A 133 -11.94 5.91 -15.46
N ALA A 134 -11.29 5.11 -14.61
CA ALA A 134 -11.97 4.19 -13.72
C ALA A 134 -12.86 4.90 -12.69
N VAL A 135 -12.36 5.98 -12.08
CA VAL A 135 -13.17 6.82 -11.16
C VAL A 135 -14.36 7.44 -11.89
N PHE A 136 -14.15 7.96 -13.11
CA PHE A 136 -15.24 8.47 -13.93
C PHE A 136 -16.29 7.40 -14.21
N MET A 137 -15.87 6.17 -14.56
CA MET A 137 -16.79 5.04 -14.74
C MET A 137 -17.57 4.73 -13.47
N LEU A 138 -16.94 4.75 -12.29
CA LEU A 138 -17.63 4.53 -11.02
C LEU A 138 -18.68 5.60 -10.68
N PHE A 139 -18.46 6.85 -11.11
CA PHE A 139 -19.45 7.93 -10.95
C PHE A 139 -20.60 7.88 -11.96
N VAL A 140 -20.38 7.27 -13.13
CA VAL A 140 -21.38 7.20 -14.20
C VAL A 140 -22.18 5.89 -14.14
N TRP A 141 -21.56 4.79 -13.72
CA TRP A 141 -22.17 3.46 -13.75
C TRP A 141 -23.20 3.26 -12.64
N PRO A 142 -24.40 2.74 -12.95
CA PRO A 142 -25.47 2.59 -11.97
C PRO A 142 -25.19 1.44 -10.99
N ARG A 143 -25.61 1.62 -9.74
CA ARG A 143 -25.53 0.62 -8.67
C ARG A 143 -26.43 -0.59 -8.92
N GLU A 144 -27.53 -0.40 -9.64
CA GLU A 144 -28.50 -1.44 -10.00
C GLU A 144 -28.56 -1.66 -11.51
N MET A 145 -28.84 -2.91 -11.91
CA MET A 145 -28.79 -3.36 -13.30
C MET A 145 -29.61 -2.45 -14.23
N PRO A 146 -28.98 -1.74 -15.21
CA PRO A 146 -29.64 -0.83 -16.15
C PRO A 146 -30.88 -1.48 -16.73
N ASP A 147 -32.00 -0.79 -16.60
CA ASP A 147 -33.27 -1.30 -17.08
C ASP A 147 -33.40 -0.92 -18.54
N PHE A 148 -32.73 -1.69 -19.38
CA PHE A 148 -32.67 -1.46 -20.81
C PHE A 148 -34.09 -1.52 -21.38
N SER A 149 -34.60 -0.37 -21.82
CA SER A 149 -35.95 -0.22 -22.37
C SER A 149 -36.23 -1.15 -23.56
N PHE A 150 -35.19 -1.59 -24.27
CA PHE A 150 -35.28 -2.53 -25.39
C PHE A 150 -35.44 -4.00 -24.97
N LEU A 151 -35.05 -4.37 -23.74
CA LEU A 151 -35.20 -5.73 -23.19
C LEU A 151 -36.49 -5.88 -22.37
N ARG A 152 -37.31 -4.82 -22.22
CA ARG A 152 -38.53 -4.87 -21.43
C ARG A 152 -39.66 -5.61 -22.16
N PRO A 153 -40.42 -6.48 -21.47
CA PRO A 153 -41.70 -6.99 -21.95
C PRO A 153 -42.66 -5.84 -22.29
N LYS A 154 -43.48 -6.00 -23.35
CA LYS A 154 -44.43 -4.95 -23.80
C LYS A 154 -45.37 -4.44 -22.69
N SER A 155 -45.69 -5.28 -21.69
CA SER A 155 -46.54 -4.94 -20.54
C SER A 155 -45.92 -3.93 -19.58
N ASP A 156 -44.59 -3.79 -19.54
CA ASP A 156 -43.87 -3.02 -18.51
C ASP A 156 -43.07 -1.86 -19.12
N ARG A 157 -43.44 -1.46 -20.34
CA ARG A 157 -42.77 -0.39 -21.09
C ARG A 157 -43.07 1.01 -20.55
N ASN A 158 -44.19 1.18 -19.86
CA ASN A 158 -44.66 2.46 -19.33
C ASN A 158 -44.15 2.79 -17.92
N ARG A 159 -43.35 1.92 -17.27
CA ARG A 159 -42.77 2.26 -15.95
C ARG A 159 -41.78 3.43 -16.10
N PRO A 160 -41.89 4.48 -15.25
CA PRO A 160 -40.97 5.61 -15.29
C PRO A 160 -39.54 5.13 -15.00
N ALA A 161 -38.56 5.75 -15.68
CA ALA A 161 -37.16 5.47 -15.39
C ALA A 161 -36.84 5.93 -13.96
N VAL A 162 -36.62 4.98 -13.06
CA VAL A 162 -36.19 5.28 -11.69
C VAL A 162 -34.75 5.78 -11.75
N ARG A 163 -34.50 6.95 -11.16
CA ARG A 163 -33.13 7.46 -11.01
C ARG A 163 -32.37 6.52 -10.10
N ARG A 164 -31.32 5.90 -10.63
CA ARG A 164 -30.45 5.01 -9.86
C ARG A 164 -29.24 5.76 -9.36
N GLU A 165 -28.84 5.41 -8.15
CA GLU A 165 -27.59 5.90 -7.60
C GLU A 165 -26.41 5.32 -8.38
N ALA A 166 -25.36 6.11 -8.53
CA ALA A 166 -24.10 5.65 -9.09
C ALA A 166 -23.38 4.69 -8.11
N LEU A 167 -22.45 3.89 -8.61
CA LEU A 167 -21.60 3.05 -7.76
C LEU A 167 -20.83 3.86 -6.72
N LEU A 168 -20.34 5.04 -7.11
CA LEU A 168 -19.58 5.94 -6.24
C LEU A 168 -20.30 7.29 -6.10
N THR A 169 -20.58 7.69 -4.86
CA THR A 169 -21.15 9.01 -4.54
C THR A 169 -20.05 9.99 -4.13
N TRP A 170 -20.27 11.28 -4.40
CA TRP A 170 -19.30 12.32 -4.02
C TRP A 170 -19.12 12.42 -2.50
N GLU A 171 -20.19 12.16 -1.74
CA GLU A 171 -20.14 12.12 -0.28
C GLU A 171 -19.22 11.01 0.24
N ALA A 172 -19.25 9.83 -0.39
CA ALA A 172 -18.36 8.73 -0.05
C ALA A 172 -16.89 9.11 -0.29
N VAL A 173 -16.59 9.74 -1.44
CA VAL A 173 -15.23 10.23 -1.74
C VAL A 173 -14.79 11.28 -0.74
N LYS A 174 -15.62 12.30 -0.48
CA LYS A 174 -15.29 13.37 0.48
C LYS A 174 -14.95 12.83 1.86
N ARG A 175 -15.70 11.83 2.35
CA ARG A 175 -15.53 11.25 3.69
C ARG A 175 -14.35 10.27 3.78
N ARG A 176 -14.10 9.49 2.72
CA ARG A 176 -13.12 8.38 2.76
C ARG A 176 -11.78 8.71 2.13
N PHE A 177 -11.69 9.74 1.30
CA PHE A 177 -10.48 10.08 0.57
C PHE A 177 -9.51 10.91 1.45
N PRO A 178 -8.24 10.52 1.57
CA PRO A 178 -7.28 11.18 2.46
C PRO A 178 -6.68 12.45 1.82
N TRP A 179 -7.45 13.54 1.78
CA TRP A 179 -7.06 14.84 1.18
C TRP A 179 -5.73 15.40 1.72
N SER A 180 -5.46 15.17 3.01
CA SER A 180 -4.24 15.61 3.67
C SER A 180 -2.97 15.05 3.01
N VAL A 181 -3.02 13.82 2.49
CA VAL A 181 -1.88 13.17 1.84
C VAL A 181 -1.52 13.88 0.53
N ILE A 182 -2.53 14.23 -0.29
CA ILE A 182 -2.29 14.97 -1.54
C ILE A 182 -1.72 16.35 -1.25
N LEU A 183 -2.29 17.08 -0.29
CA LEU A 183 -1.82 18.41 0.08
C LEU A 183 -0.38 18.37 0.61
N LEU A 184 -0.04 17.35 1.41
CA LEU A 184 1.30 17.18 1.97
C LEU A 184 2.34 16.82 0.90
N LEU A 185 2.01 15.92 -0.02
CA LEU A 185 2.88 15.61 -1.17
C LEU A 185 3.10 16.86 -2.04
N GLY A 186 2.04 17.60 -2.35
CA GLY A 186 2.12 18.85 -3.10
C GLY A 186 2.99 19.90 -2.40
N ALA A 187 2.80 20.09 -1.09
CA ALA A 187 3.63 20.99 -0.28
C ALA A 187 5.09 20.53 -0.23
N GLY A 188 5.36 19.23 -0.12
CA GLY A 188 6.72 18.67 -0.14
C GLY A 188 7.46 18.94 -1.44
N PHE A 189 6.78 18.78 -2.59
CA PHE A 189 7.35 19.14 -3.89
C PHE A 189 7.56 20.65 -4.04
N ALA A 190 6.62 21.47 -3.55
CA ALA A 190 6.77 22.92 -3.54
C ALA A 190 7.98 23.37 -2.71
N ILE A 191 8.15 22.82 -1.50
CA ILE A 191 9.30 23.10 -0.63
C ILE A 191 10.60 22.65 -1.29
N SER A 192 10.64 21.44 -1.87
CA SER A 192 11.82 20.94 -2.59
C SER A 192 12.23 21.90 -3.71
N LYS A 193 11.27 22.38 -4.51
CA LYS A 193 11.54 23.37 -5.56
C LYS A 193 12.03 24.71 -4.99
N SER A 194 11.39 25.22 -3.94
CA SER A 194 11.79 26.48 -3.30
C SER A 194 13.19 26.41 -2.66
N VAL A 195 13.57 25.28 -2.06
CA VAL A 195 14.93 25.07 -1.51
C VAL A 195 15.99 25.08 -2.61
N LYS A 196 15.65 24.59 -3.81
CA LYS A 196 16.54 24.69 -4.99
C LYS A 196 16.63 26.11 -5.53
N GLU A 197 15.50 26.75 -5.78
CA GLU A 197 15.45 28.09 -6.36
C GLU A 197 16.06 29.15 -5.44
N SER A 198 15.97 28.97 -4.12
CA SER A 198 16.61 29.86 -3.13
C SER A 198 18.13 29.70 -3.03
N GLY A 199 18.73 28.67 -3.65
CA GLY A 199 20.14 28.33 -3.47
C GLY A 199 20.47 27.73 -2.09
N LEU A 200 19.47 27.51 -1.24
CA LEU A 200 19.67 26.87 0.06
C LEU A 200 20.19 25.43 -0.10
N SER A 201 19.75 24.72 -1.14
CA SER A 201 20.27 23.38 -1.47
C SER A 201 21.79 23.38 -1.64
N SER A 202 22.38 24.35 -2.34
CA SER A 202 23.83 24.41 -2.55
C SER A 202 24.57 24.78 -1.27
N LEU A 203 24.01 25.66 -0.44
CA LEU A 203 24.59 26.00 0.87
C LEU A 203 24.58 24.80 1.82
N ILE A 204 23.49 24.04 1.87
CA ILE A 204 23.41 22.80 2.65
C ILE A 204 24.39 21.77 2.08
N ALA A 205 24.47 21.63 0.75
CA ALA A 205 25.42 20.72 0.10
C ALA A 205 26.86 21.03 0.49
N CYS A 206 27.31 22.28 0.42
CA CYS A 206 28.67 22.67 0.82
C CYS A 206 28.96 22.38 2.30
N ASN A 207 27.99 22.60 3.21
CA ASN A 207 28.17 22.32 4.64
C ASN A 207 28.11 20.82 4.95
N MET A 208 27.24 20.09 4.26
CA MET A 208 27.12 18.64 4.36
C MET A 208 28.31 17.93 3.74
N GLU A 209 28.91 18.46 2.67
CA GLU A 209 30.12 17.90 2.06
C GLU A 209 31.23 17.74 3.11
N TYR A 210 31.37 18.70 4.03
CA TYR A 210 32.31 18.61 5.15
C TYR A 210 31.96 17.54 6.22
N LEU A 211 30.66 17.33 6.49
CA LEU A 211 30.17 16.32 7.45
C LEU A 211 30.08 14.91 6.85
N LEU A 212 29.85 14.82 5.54
CA LEU A 212 29.63 13.59 4.78
C LEU A 212 30.89 13.14 4.04
N SER A 213 31.93 13.98 3.90
CA SER A 213 33.22 13.60 3.34
C SER A 213 33.84 12.48 4.16
N GLY A 214 33.61 11.24 3.73
CA GLY A 214 34.09 10.03 4.38
C GLY A 214 33.02 9.06 4.84
N MET A 215 31.73 9.41 4.81
CA MET A 215 30.67 8.48 5.17
C MET A 215 30.21 7.68 3.93
N PRO A 216 30.22 6.33 3.97
CA PRO A 216 29.73 5.51 2.87
C PRO A 216 28.22 5.72 2.63
N LEU A 217 27.81 5.79 1.35
CA LEU A 217 26.40 5.86 0.91
C LEU A 217 25.46 4.86 1.63
N PRO A 218 25.86 3.60 1.88
CA PRO A 218 25.02 2.65 2.63
C PRO A 218 24.70 3.10 4.06
N ILE A 219 25.62 3.76 4.76
CA ILE A 219 25.40 4.20 6.14
C ILE A 219 24.34 5.30 6.19
N MET A 220 24.39 6.24 5.24
CA MET A 220 23.39 7.30 5.13
C MET A 220 22.00 6.73 4.86
N GLN A 221 21.90 5.72 4.00
CA GLN A 221 20.65 5.03 3.70
C GLN A 221 20.10 4.32 4.95
N VAL A 222 20.95 3.58 5.67
CA VAL A 222 20.55 2.90 6.92
C VAL A 222 20.04 3.92 7.92
N PHE A 223 20.74 5.03 8.12
CA PHE A 223 20.32 6.09 9.04
C PHE A 223 18.95 6.69 8.67
N LEU A 224 18.75 7.04 7.39
CA LEU A 224 17.48 7.56 6.89
C LEU A 224 16.35 6.54 7.09
N SER A 225 16.61 5.27 6.76
CA SER A 225 15.62 4.20 6.91
C SER A 225 15.26 3.95 8.37
N LEU A 226 16.24 4.00 9.28
CA LEU A 226 16.04 3.81 10.71
C LEU A 226 15.17 4.92 11.29
N ILE A 227 15.47 6.18 10.97
CA ILE A 227 14.64 7.33 11.39
C ILE A 227 13.21 7.16 10.88
N THR A 228 13.06 6.77 9.62
CA THR A 228 11.74 6.60 8.98
C THR A 228 10.93 5.49 9.66
N VAL A 229 11.55 4.35 9.96
CA VAL A 229 10.91 3.20 10.64
C VAL A 229 10.53 3.57 12.08
N VAL A 230 11.41 4.24 12.82
CA VAL A 230 11.10 4.65 14.20
C VAL A 230 9.97 5.68 14.23
N LEU A 231 9.97 6.66 13.33
CA LEU A 231 8.94 7.69 13.30
C LEU A 231 7.58 7.17 12.82
N THR A 232 7.56 6.12 11.98
CA THR A 232 6.28 5.53 11.53
C THR A 232 5.53 4.83 12.66
N GLU A 233 6.17 4.48 13.77
CA GLU A 233 5.47 3.88 14.92
C GLU A 233 4.58 4.89 15.65
N PHE A 234 4.86 6.19 15.50
CA PHE A 234 4.11 7.28 16.14
C PHE A 234 3.17 8.02 15.17
N SER A 235 3.23 7.69 13.88
CA SER A 235 2.54 8.41 12.82
C SER A 235 1.90 7.44 11.83
N THR A 236 1.02 7.93 10.97
CA THR A 236 0.45 7.07 9.92
C THR A 236 1.47 6.80 8.81
N ASN A 237 1.54 5.56 8.31
CA ASN A 237 2.49 5.14 7.27
C ASN A 237 2.48 6.09 6.06
N SER A 238 1.29 6.51 5.61
CA SER A 238 1.12 7.43 4.49
C SER A 238 1.61 8.84 4.78
N ALA A 239 1.43 9.34 6.01
CA ALA A 239 1.96 10.65 6.39
C ALA A 239 3.49 10.62 6.48
N THR A 240 4.06 9.59 7.11
CA THR A 240 5.52 9.41 7.22
C THR A 240 6.16 9.33 5.83
N ALA A 241 5.64 8.48 4.92
CA ALA A 241 6.14 8.38 3.55
C ALA A 241 6.07 9.73 2.82
N SER A 242 4.98 10.49 2.99
CA SER A 242 4.79 11.79 2.32
C SER A 242 5.78 12.86 2.79
N ILE A 243 6.29 12.76 4.01
CA ILE A 243 7.31 13.67 4.57
C ILE A 243 8.71 13.23 4.12
N PHE A 244 9.03 11.94 4.28
CA PHE A 244 10.39 11.44 4.07
C PHE A 244 10.77 11.25 2.61
N VAL A 245 9.82 10.93 1.72
CA VAL A 245 10.12 10.75 0.29
C VAL A 245 10.69 12.03 -0.34
N PRO A 246 10.07 13.21 -0.23
CA PRO A 246 10.65 14.45 -0.76
C PRO A 246 12.02 14.80 -0.15
N ILE A 247 12.21 14.55 1.15
CA ILE A 247 13.49 14.75 1.83
C ILE A 247 14.57 13.84 1.24
N ALA A 248 14.24 12.56 1.00
CA ALA A 248 15.12 11.59 0.39
C ALA A 248 15.56 12.00 -1.02
N PHE A 249 14.65 12.56 -1.82
CA PHE A 249 14.98 13.13 -3.14
C PHE A 249 16.01 14.27 -3.04
N ASN A 250 15.83 15.19 -2.10
CA ASN A 250 16.76 16.30 -1.90
C ASN A 250 18.15 15.82 -1.44
N ILE A 251 18.21 14.84 -0.54
CA ILE A 251 19.48 14.24 -0.07
C ILE A 251 20.21 13.57 -1.24
N ALA A 252 19.49 12.79 -2.06
CA ALA A 252 20.08 12.10 -3.20
C ALA A 252 20.74 13.07 -4.18
N GLU A 253 20.05 14.17 -4.49
CA GLU A 253 20.55 15.22 -5.38
C GLU A 253 21.78 15.94 -4.81
N THR A 254 21.79 16.19 -3.50
CA THR A 254 22.92 16.81 -2.79
C THR A 254 24.17 15.93 -2.84
N VAL A 255 24.02 14.61 -2.71
CA VAL A 255 25.14 13.65 -2.73
C VAL A 255 25.43 13.14 -4.17
N HIS A 256 24.77 13.71 -5.18
CA HIS A 256 24.87 13.28 -6.58
C HIS A 256 24.63 11.78 -6.81
N ALA A 257 23.75 11.19 -6.00
CA ALA A 257 23.33 9.80 -6.10
C ALA A 257 21.97 9.69 -6.82
N HIS A 258 21.72 8.52 -7.41
CA HIS A 258 20.45 8.28 -8.10
C HIS A 258 19.26 8.43 -7.11
N PRO A 259 18.21 9.22 -7.41
CA PRO A 259 17.17 9.59 -6.44
C PRO A 259 16.39 8.40 -5.85
N LEU A 260 16.24 7.33 -6.63
CA LEU A 260 15.60 6.09 -6.19
C LEU A 260 16.33 5.39 -5.05
N TYR A 261 17.64 5.62 -4.88
CA TYR A 261 18.44 4.97 -3.84
C TYR A 261 17.95 5.30 -2.43
N PHE A 262 17.58 6.55 -2.18
CA PHE A 262 17.06 7.00 -0.89
C PHE A 262 15.52 7.01 -0.84
N SER A 263 14.84 7.31 -1.95
CA SER A 263 13.39 7.45 -1.97
C SER A 263 12.65 6.11 -1.87
N ILE A 264 13.19 5.02 -2.43
CA ILE A 264 12.58 3.68 -2.32
C ILE A 264 12.55 3.21 -0.85
N PRO A 265 13.68 3.20 -0.11
CA PRO A 265 13.65 2.88 1.32
C PRO A 265 12.75 3.81 2.14
N ALA A 266 12.70 5.11 1.82
CA ALA A 266 11.82 6.06 2.51
C ALA A 266 10.32 5.82 2.22
N ALA A 267 9.98 5.23 1.06
CA ALA A 267 8.61 4.88 0.70
C ALA A 267 8.16 3.53 1.28
N ILE A 268 9.06 2.53 1.31
CA ILE A 268 8.74 1.18 1.81
C ILE A 268 8.89 1.11 3.32
N GLY A 269 9.88 1.80 3.89
CA GLY A 269 10.20 1.85 5.33
C GLY A 269 9.00 2.03 6.25
N PRO A 270 8.13 3.04 6.02
CA PRO A 270 6.92 3.27 6.82
C PRO A 270 5.94 2.09 6.85
N SER A 271 6.00 1.17 5.89
CA SER A 271 5.14 -0.02 5.89
C SER A 271 5.58 -1.07 6.91
N PHE A 272 6.80 -0.98 7.42
CA PHE A 272 7.33 -1.88 8.46
C PHE A 272 7.02 -1.36 9.87
N SER A 273 5.75 -1.03 10.14
CA SER A 273 5.29 -0.61 11.46
C SER A 273 4.65 -1.77 12.21
N PHE A 274 5.44 -2.36 13.12
CA PHE A 274 5.07 -3.59 13.82
C PHE A 274 5.20 -3.46 15.35
N MET A 275 5.81 -2.38 15.86
CA MET A 275 6.17 -2.29 17.29
C MET A 275 4.98 -1.91 18.16
N LEU A 276 4.15 -0.96 17.71
CA LEU A 276 3.08 -0.40 18.53
C LEU A 276 1.67 -0.76 18.01
N PRO A 277 0.72 -1.10 18.92
CA PRO A 277 -0.69 -1.33 18.57
C PRO A 277 -1.34 -0.12 17.89
N MET A 278 -0.94 1.09 18.30
CA MET A 278 -1.52 2.35 17.81
C MET A 278 -1.07 2.71 16.39
N ALA A 279 -0.02 2.06 15.88
CA ALA A 279 0.60 2.49 14.64
C ALA A 279 -0.19 2.07 13.39
N THR A 280 -0.82 0.89 13.41
CA THR A 280 -1.67 0.43 12.30
C THR A 280 -2.96 -0.27 12.78
N PRO A 281 -4.08 -0.14 12.05
CA PRO A 281 -5.34 -0.80 12.41
C PRO A 281 -5.24 -2.33 12.60
N PRO A 282 -4.51 -3.09 11.76
CA PRO A 282 -4.32 -4.53 12.00
C PRO A 282 -3.66 -4.84 13.35
N ASN A 283 -2.66 -4.06 13.75
CA ASN A 283 -2.00 -4.23 15.05
C ASN A 283 -2.96 -3.95 16.21
N ALA A 284 -3.82 -2.94 16.07
CA ALA A 284 -4.84 -2.61 17.07
C ALA A 284 -5.88 -3.73 17.23
N ILE A 285 -6.40 -4.28 16.12
CA ILE A 285 -7.39 -5.37 16.15
C ILE A 285 -6.84 -6.59 16.91
N VAL A 286 -5.59 -6.96 16.66
CA VAL A 286 -4.98 -8.10 17.34
C VAL A 286 -4.74 -7.80 18.83
N TYR A 287 -4.35 -6.57 19.17
CA TYR A 287 -4.20 -6.15 20.56
C TYR A 287 -5.53 -6.16 21.34
N GLU A 288 -6.64 -5.79 20.70
CA GLU A 288 -7.99 -5.80 21.29
C GLU A 288 -8.49 -7.20 21.68
N THR A 289 -7.94 -8.26 21.08
CA THR A 289 -8.29 -9.64 21.47
C THR A 289 -7.86 -10.01 22.90
N GLY A 290 -6.99 -9.21 23.53
CA GLY A 290 -6.43 -9.49 24.85
C GLY A 290 -5.41 -10.64 24.87
N ALA A 291 -5.18 -11.30 23.74
CA ALA A 291 -4.27 -12.44 23.64
C ALA A 291 -2.79 -12.04 23.62
N MET A 292 -2.44 -10.79 23.30
CA MET A 292 -1.04 -10.32 23.22
C MET A 292 -0.83 -9.02 24.00
N ARG A 293 0.28 -8.95 24.74
CA ARG A 293 0.70 -7.70 25.41
C ARG A 293 1.54 -6.86 24.47
N MET A 294 1.53 -5.55 24.68
CA MET A 294 2.36 -4.61 23.90
C MET A 294 3.85 -4.98 23.92
N ILE A 295 4.35 -5.45 25.07
CA ILE A 295 5.76 -5.88 25.19
C ILE A 295 6.09 -7.09 24.32
N ASP A 296 5.12 -7.96 24.04
CA ASP A 296 5.32 -9.15 23.21
C ASP A 296 5.41 -8.76 21.73
N MET A 297 4.69 -7.72 21.30
CA MET A 297 4.80 -7.14 19.96
C MET A 297 6.15 -6.46 19.72
N VAL A 298 6.65 -5.68 20.69
CA VAL A 298 7.98 -5.05 20.60
C VAL A 298 9.11 -6.11 20.59
N ARG A 299 8.98 -7.15 21.44
CA ARG A 299 9.96 -8.24 21.51
C ARG A 299 10.05 -9.06 20.23
N LEU A 300 8.95 -9.18 19.49
CA LEU A 300 8.91 -9.88 18.20
C LEU A 300 9.93 -9.30 17.22
N ILE A 301 10.10 -7.98 17.20
CA ILE A 301 10.99 -7.28 16.27
C ILE A 301 12.44 -7.31 16.75
N LEU A 302 12.65 -7.25 18.06
CA LEU A 302 13.98 -7.38 18.65
C LEU A 302 14.53 -8.82 18.60
N LEU A 303 13.75 -9.77 18.06
CA LEU A 303 14.05 -11.21 18.09
C LEU A 303 14.39 -11.70 19.51
N CYS A 304 13.89 -11.00 20.53
CA CYS A 304 14.10 -11.35 21.92
C CYS A 304 13.09 -12.41 22.30
N LYS A 305 13.55 -13.63 22.60
CA LYS A 305 12.71 -14.78 22.96
C LYS A 305 11.58 -14.40 23.92
N SER A 306 10.34 -14.46 23.45
CA SER A 306 9.16 -14.38 24.30
C SER A 306 9.12 -15.65 25.14
N HIS A 307 8.87 -15.52 26.44
CA HIS A 307 8.50 -16.69 27.22
C HIS A 307 7.28 -17.34 26.55
N PRO A 308 7.24 -18.68 26.44
CA PRO A 308 6.05 -19.35 25.91
C PRO A 308 4.84 -18.85 26.69
N PHE A 309 3.76 -18.56 25.98
CA PHE A 309 2.47 -18.30 26.58
C PHE A 309 2.17 -19.45 27.54
N ASN A 310 2.37 -19.23 28.85
CA ASN A 310 1.77 -20.10 29.84
C ASN A 310 0.28 -20.04 29.59
N GLU A 311 -0.33 -21.22 29.40
CA GLU A 311 -1.76 -21.46 29.29
C GLU A 311 -2.51 -20.49 30.19
N PHE A 312 -3.12 -19.46 29.62
CA PHE A 312 -4.10 -18.68 30.34
C PHE A 312 -5.44 -19.40 30.19
N PRO A 313 -6.15 -19.67 31.30
CA PRO A 313 -7.46 -20.27 31.22
C PRO A 313 -8.35 -19.31 30.45
N ILE A 314 -9.04 -19.82 29.43
CA ILE A 314 -10.18 -19.17 28.82
C ILE A 314 -11.25 -19.13 29.93
N ALA A 315 -11.16 -18.13 30.80
CA ALA A 315 -12.16 -17.87 31.81
C ALA A 315 -13.34 -17.23 31.11
N SER A 316 -14.40 -18.03 30.97
CA SER A 316 -15.79 -17.64 30.94
C SER A 316 -16.05 -16.23 31.47
N SER A 317 -16.33 -15.29 30.57
CA SER A 317 -17.13 -14.10 30.86
C SER A 317 -17.80 -13.62 29.58
N ILE A 318 -18.69 -14.47 29.06
CA ILE A 318 -19.87 -14.03 28.34
C ILE A 318 -21.03 -14.50 29.22
N ASP A 319 -21.43 -13.63 30.13
CA ASP A 319 -22.77 -13.51 30.71
C ASP A 319 -23.07 -12.01 30.82
#